data_AF-A0A2M9EZ97-F1
#
_entry.id   AF-A0A2M9EZ97-F1
#
_cell.length_a   1.000
_cell.length_b   1.000
_cell.length_c   1.000
_cell.angle_alpha   90.00
_cell.angle_beta   90.00
_cell.angle_gamma   90.00
#
_symmetry.space_group_name_H-M   'P 1'
#
loop_
_entity.id
_entity.type
_entity.pdbx_description
1 polymer ?
#
loop_
_entity_poly.entity_id
_entity_poly.type
_entity_poly.pdbx_seq_one_letter_code
_entity_poly.pdbx_strand_id
1 'polypeptide(L)'
;MSTTVVWFRTDLRTADHEPLLKAVSSRQPVRAVYCHEPRFQQQSEFGFPKQREFRAQFIRESLDDLREQLDEAGIPLDELHGEVGESLANYAKEHDVTKLYYHDLEGTEERKAEQDIWERLPDLEMESFIGDHLIHPEDLPFLLEELPKTFTPFRKAVEAKLFVHPAYPPIAHFTRPDSHSKENWTQEPPSGFRGGTKAGLARLHDFTFGTRAIDTYKETRNGLVAWNDSTKLSPYLALGCLSPRMIYWHIKRYEREYSANQSTYWVVFELLWRDYFKLVHRVHKEKIFSSTGLNGRRISTRRDPVDFAKWAEGKTGAPLVDAAMRELKATGFMSNRCRQNAASYLVHDLNLDWRLGAAWFESWLIDYDTASNYGNWMYVAGVGNDPRPGRKFNVTKQGLDYDGKGEYARLWIPELADRPVEEIYSGGVYY
;
A
#
# COMPACT_ATOMS: atom_id res chain seq x y z
N MET A 1 10.28 0.17 37.15
CA MET A 1 10.40 -1.13 36.44
C MET A 1 10.71 -0.78 35.00
N SER A 2 11.65 -1.45 34.35
CA SER A 2 11.98 -1.16 32.94
C SER A 2 10.83 -1.53 32.02
N THR A 3 10.34 -0.59 31.22
CA THR A 3 9.27 -0.82 30.24
C THR A 3 9.85 -1.07 28.86
N THR A 4 9.30 -2.06 28.17
CA THR A 4 9.56 -2.31 26.74
C THR A 4 8.44 -1.72 25.91
N VAL A 5 8.78 -0.97 24.87
CA VAL A 5 7.82 -0.37 23.93
C VAL A 5 7.93 -1.03 22.56
N VAL A 6 6.78 -1.29 21.95
CA VAL A 6 6.65 -1.61 20.53
C VAL A 6 6.07 -0.39 19.81
N TRP A 7 6.83 0.20 18.90
CA TRP A 7 6.36 1.33 18.10
C TRP A 7 5.77 0.83 16.78
N PHE A 8 4.45 0.96 16.67
CA PHE A 8 3.67 0.65 15.48
C PHE A 8 3.65 1.83 14.50
N ARG A 9 3.70 1.49 13.22
CA ARG A 9 3.72 2.39 12.06
C ARG A 9 2.75 1.88 10.99
N THR A 10 3.27 1.22 9.95
CA THR A 10 2.52 0.61 8.85
C THR A 10 2.50 -0.93 8.98
N ASP A 11 2.36 -1.39 10.21
CA ASP A 11 2.42 -2.79 10.66
C ASP A 11 1.29 -3.09 11.67
N LEU A 12 0.09 -2.54 11.43
CA LEU A 12 -1.05 -2.52 12.36
C LEU A 12 -1.74 -3.89 12.52
N ARG A 13 -1.00 -4.88 13.04
CA ARG A 13 -1.42 -6.25 13.31
C ARG A 13 -0.62 -6.86 14.46
N THR A 14 -1.18 -7.87 15.13
CA THR A 14 -0.43 -8.67 16.12
C THR A 14 0.14 -9.97 15.55
N ALA A 15 -0.49 -10.53 14.51
CA ALA A 15 0.00 -11.72 13.81
C ALA A 15 1.19 -11.39 12.92
N ASP A 16 2.12 -12.34 12.77
CA ASP A 16 3.34 -12.17 11.97
C ASP A 16 4.11 -10.87 12.28
N HIS A 17 4.20 -10.51 13.56
CA HIS A 17 4.76 -9.25 14.04
C HIS A 17 5.97 -9.49 14.95
N GLU A 18 7.16 -9.57 14.35
CA GLU A 18 8.40 -9.92 15.04
C GLU A 18 8.80 -8.94 16.18
N PRO A 19 8.71 -7.61 16.01
CA PRO A 19 8.98 -6.67 17.10
C PRO A 19 8.12 -6.94 18.34
N LEU A 20 6.85 -7.30 18.12
CA LEU A 20 5.89 -7.59 19.20
C LEU A 20 6.24 -8.93 19.85
N LEU A 21 6.56 -9.95 19.04
CA LEU A 21 6.99 -11.25 19.54
C LEU A 21 8.25 -11.14 20.42
N LYS A 22 9.23 -10.32 20.03
CA LYS A 22 10.42 -10.07 20.87
C LYS A 22 10.09 -9.32 22.15
N ALA A 23 9.25 -8.29 22.06
CA ALA A 23 8.82 -7.54 23.23
C ALA A 23 8.16 -8.44 24.29
N VAL A 24 7.18 -9.26 23.90
CA VAL A 24 6.49 -10.16 24.86
C VAL A 24 7.39 -11.28 25.38
N SER A 25 8.40 -11.69 24.62
CA SER A 25 9.37 -12.70 25.04
C SER A 25 10.35 -12.20 26.11
N SER A 26 10.50 -10.87 26.25
CA SER A 26 11.41 -10.24 27.22
C SER A 26 10.98 -10.40 28.69
N ARG A 27 9.71 -10.75 28.95
CA ARG A 27 9.07 -10.79 30.27
C ARG A 27 9.12 -9.48 31.07
N GLN A 28 9.38 -8.35 30.40
CA GLN A 28 9.18 -7.01 30.93
C GLN A 28 7.75 -6.53 30.66
N PRO A 29 7.24 -5.52 31.38
CA PRO A 29 6.03 -4.81 30.97
C PRO A 29 6.16 -4.33 29.51
N VAL A 30 5.19 -4.68 28.68
CA VAL A 30 5.13 -4.28 27.26
C VAL A 30 4.05 -3.23 27.08
N ARG A 31 4.35 -2.17 26.34
CA ARG A 31 3.37 -1.18 25.87
C ARG A 31 3.51 -1.04 24.35
N ALA A 32 2.39 -0.83 23.68
CA ALA A 32 2.37 -0.49 22.27
C ALA A 32 2.16 1.02 22.12
N VAL A 33 2.85 1.63 21.15
CA VAL A 33 2.72 3.05 20.85
C VAL A 33 2.46 3.23 19.36
N TYR A 34 1.52 4.13 19.03
CA TYR A 34 1.35 4.68 17.68
C TYR A 34 1.43 6.20 17.75
N CYS A 35 2.09 6.85 16.78
CA CYS A 35 2.24 8.30 16.76
C CYS A 35 1.49 8.94 15.58
N HIS A 36 0.55 9.84 15.88
CA HIS A 36 -0.14 10.66 14.90
C HIS A 36 0.72 11.88 14.56
N GLU A 37 1.39 11.80 13.42
CA GLU A 37 2.34 12.82 12.99
C GLU A 37 1.64 14.02 12.31
N PRO A 38 1.97 15.26 12.69
CA PRO A 38 1.43 16.47 12.07
C PRO A 38 1.66 16.54 10.56
N ARG A 39 2.72 15.91 10.04
CA ARG A 39 3.04 15.88 8.60
C ARG A 39 1.88 15.39 7.73
N PHE A 40 1.04 14.48 8.23
CA PHE A 40 -0.09 13.95 7.45
C PHE A 40 -1.25 14.94 7.31
N GLN A 41 -1.26 16.01 8.11
CA GLN A 41 -2.22 17.12 8.00
C GLN A 41 -1.68 18.26 7.11
N GLN A 42 -0.42 18.16 6.66
CA GLN A 42 0.23 19.17 5.83
C GLN A 42 0.06 18.88 4.33
N GLN A 43 0.51 19.82 3.51
CA GLN A 43 0.58 19.65 2.06
C GLN A 43 1.94 19.05 1.64
N SER A 44 1.95 18.29 0.55
CA SER A 44 3.15 17.87 -0.16
C SER A 44 3.85 19.07 -0.82
N GLU A 45 5.06 18.86 -1.35
CA GLU A 45 5.78 19.88 -2.12
C GLU A 45 5.01 20.40 -3.35
N PHE A 46 3.97 19.66 -3.78
CA PHE A 46 3.10 20.01 -4.90
C PHE A 46 1.78 20.69 -4.47
N GLY A 47 1.61 20.97 -3.17
CA GLY A 47 0.43 21.67 -2.64
C GLY A 47 -0.80 20.79 -2.41
N PHE A 48 -0.67 19.46 -2.48
CA PHE A 48 -1.77 18.53 -2.22
C PHE A 48 -1.74 18.06 -0.77
N PRO A 49 -2.88 17.85 -0.09
CA PRO A 49 -2.89 17.22 1.24
C PRO A 49 -2.12 15.90 1.21
N LYS A 50 -1.21 15.67 2.16
CA LYS A 50 -0.47 14.41 2.23
C LYS A 50 -1.39 13.21 2.45
N GLN A 51 -2.48 13.42 3.19
CA GLN A 51 -3.48 12.40 3.48
C GLN A 51 -4.89 12.98 3.37
N ARG A 52 -5.82 12.18 2.84
CA ARG A 52 -7.24 12.50 2.72
C ARG A 52 -8.11 11.54 3.53
N GLU A 53 -9.40 11.83 3.51
CA GLU A 53 -10.45 11.20 4.30
C GLU A 53 -10.46 9.67 4.20
N PHE A 54 -10.32 9.08 3.01
CA PHE A 54 -10.41 7.62 2.85
C PHE A 54 -9.29 6.89 3.59
N ARG A 55 -8.04 7.35 3.43
CA ARG A 55 -6.91 6.75 4.13
C ARG A 55 -6.93 7.08 5.62
N ALA A 56 -7.31 8.31 6.00
CA ALA A 56 -7.43 8.70 7.40
C ALA A 56 -8.46 7.84 8.15
N GLN A 57 -9.62 7.60 7.54
CA GLN A 57 -10.64 6.70 8.08
C GLN A 57 -10.11 5.26 8.19
N PHE A 58 -9.49 4.75 7.12
CA PHE A 58 -8.94 3.39 7.10
C PHE A 58 -7.85 3.19 8.18
N ILE A 59 -7.01 4.19 8.44
CA ILE A 59 -6.03 4.18 9.55
C ILE A 59 -6.73 4.12 10.90
N ARG A 60 -7.73 4.99 11.15
CA ARG A 60 -8.48 4.99 12.41
C ARG A 60 -9.13 3.64 12.69
N GLU A 61 -9.85 3.09 11.72
CA GLU A 61 -10.48 1.77 11.81
C GLU A 61 -9.43 0.66 12.05
N SER A 62 -8.26 0.77 11.42
CA SER A 62 -7.17 -0.19 11.63
C SER A 62 -6.53 -0.09 13.02
N LEU A 63 -6.44 1.11 13.60
CA LEU A 63 -5.96 1.32 14.96
C LEU A 63 -6.97 0.84 16.00
N ASP A 64 -8.26 0.99 15.73
CA ASP A 64 -9.31 0.45 16.59
C ASP A 64 -9.26 -1.08 16.64
N ASP A 65 -9.14 -1.73 15.47
CA ASP A 65 -8.94 -3.18 15.41
C ASP A 65 -7.62 -3.64 16.06
N LEU A 66 -6.53 -2.90 15.88
CA LEU A 66 -5.25 -3.19 16.54
C LEU A 66 -5.36 -3.08 18.07
N ARG A 67 -6.06 -2.05 18.58
CA ARG A 67 -6.31 -1.90 20.01
C ARG A 67 -7.05 -3.12 20.57
N GLU A 68 -8.10 -3.58 19.90
CA GLU A 68 -8.83 -4.76 20.36
C GLU A 68 -7.92 -6.01 20.41
N GLN A 69 -7.09 -6.22 19.38
CA GLN A 69 -6.12 -7.33 19.38
C GLN A 69 -5.09 -7.23 20.52
N LEU A 70 -4.62 -6.01 20.83
CA LEU A 70 -3.64 -5.78 21.90
C LEU A 70 -4.27 -5.88 23.30
N ASP A 71 -5.51 -5.43 23.47
CA ASP A 71 -6.30 -5.57 24.70
C ASP A 71 -6.53 -7.04 25.04
N GLU A 72 -6.80 -7.90 24.04
CA GLU A 72 -6.89 -9.36 24.20
C GLU A 72 -5.55 -10.00 24.66
N ALA A 73 -4.42 -9.35 24.38
CA ALA A 73 -3.09 -9.73 24.84
C ALA A 73 -2.67 -9.04 26.15
N GLY A 74 -3.50 -8.15 26.70
CA GLY A 74 -3.18 -7.36 27.89
C GLY A 74 -2.10 -6.29 27.67
N ILE A 75 -1.91 -5.84 26.43
CA ILE A 75 -0.91 -4.84 26.05
C ILE A 75 -1.64 -3.52 25.75
N PRO A 76 -1.40 -2.43 26.49
CA PRO A 76 -2.04 -1.15 26.18
C PRO A 76 -1.48 -0.54 24.88
N LEU A 77 -2.35 0.02 24.05
CA LEU A 77 -2.00 0.86 22.90
C LEU A 77 -2.15 2.34 23.24
N ASP A 78 -1.03 3.05 23.37
CA ASP A 78 -0.98 4.49 23.60
C ASP A 78 -0.83 5.25 22.27
N GLU A 79 -1.76 6.17 22.00
CA GLU A 79 -1.73 7.01 20.80
C GLU A 79 -1.14 8.39 21.12
N LEU A 80 0.09 8.63 20.65
CA LEU A 80 0.79 9.90 20.79
C LEU A 80 0.44 10.85 19.64
N HIS A 81 0.61 12.16 19.87
CA HIS A 81 0.32 13.19 18.88
C HIS A 81 1.48 14.19 18.82
N GLY A 82 2.08 14.37 17.66
CA GLY A 82 3.21 15.26 17.47
C GLY A 82 4.31 14.66 16.61
N GLU A 83 5.45 15.34 16.55
CA GLU A 83 6.64 14.80 15.89
C GLU A 83 7.12 13.55 16.66
N VAL A 84 7.46 12.49 15.92
CA VAL A 84 7.72 11.16 16.49
C VAL A 84 8.81 11.20 17.56
N GLY A 85 9.98 11.76 17.26
CA GLY A 85 11.11 11.72 18.18
C GLY A 85 10.87 12.54 19.45
N GLU A 86 10.19 13.68 19.36
CA GLU A 86 9.78 14.45 20.55
C GLU A 86 8.75 13.69 21.38
N SER A 87 7.71 13.16 20.74
CA SER A 87 6.61 12.47 21.41
C SER A 87 7.09 11.20 22.11
N LEU A 88 7.89 10.38 21.43
CA LEU A 88 8.48 9.17 22.01
C LEU A 88 9.51 9.48 23.08
N ALA A 89 10.28 10.56 22.96
CA ALA A 89 11.22 10.96 24.01
C ALA A 89 10.52 11.39 25.30
N ASN A 90 9.40 12.09 25.20
CA ASN A 90 8.59 12.46 26.36
C ASN A 90 7.95 11.21 26.99
N TYR A 91 7.36 10.36 26.16
CA TYR A 91 6.76 9.09 26.59
C TYR A 91 7.77 8.15 27.26
N ALA A 92 8.98 8.04 26.70
CA ALA A 92 10.04 7.19 27.23
C ALA A 92 10.44 7.60 28.65
N LYS A 93 10.50 8.90 28.94
CA LYS A 93 10.79 9.44 30.27
C LYS A 93 9.65 9.21 31.27
N GLU A 94 8.40 9.34 30.82
CA GLU A 94 7.22 9.15 31.68
C GLU A 94 7.04 7.69 32.11
N HIS A 95 7.41 6.74 31.25
CA HIS A 95 7.14 5.31 31.46
C HIS A 95 8.38 4.45 31.75
N ASP A 96 9.54 5.06 32.07
CA ASP A 96 10.81 4.36 32.30
C ASP A 96 11.15 3.36 31.18
N VAL A 97 11.03 3.81 29.93
CA VAL A 97 11.24 2.97 28.75
C VAL A 97 12.74 2.74 28.54
N THR A 98 13.14 1.48 28.49
CA THR A 98 14.56 1.09 28.31
C THR A 98 14.82 0.36 27.01
N LYS A 99 13.78 -0.17 26.35
CA LYS A 99 13.88 -0.92 25.10
C LYS A 99 12.76 -0.51 24.15
N LEU A 100 13.10 -0.25 22.89
CA LEU A 100 12.17 0.07 21.80
C LEU A 100 12.34 -0.93 20.65
N TYR A 101 11.26 -1.61 20.32
CA TYR A 101 11.16 -2.52 19.18
C TYR A 101 10.26 -1.94 18.08
N TYR A 102 10.66 -2.04 16.82
CA TYR A 102 9.90 -1.53 15.69
C TYR A 102 10.25 -2.26 14.38
N HIS A 103 9.40 -2.20 13.36
CA HIS A 103 9.81 -2.61 12.01
C HIS A 103 10.59 -1.49 11.34
N ASP A 104 11.71 -1.80 10.67
CA ASP A 104 12.47 -0.93 9.76
C ASP A 104 11.71 -0.67 8.46
N LEU A 105 11.74 0.57 7.93
CA LEU A 105 11.02 0.98 6.72
C LEU A 105 11.95 1.69 5.72
N GLU A 106 11.65 1.58 4.42
CA GLU A 106 12.54 2.11 3.37
C GLU A 106 12.44 3.63 3.15
N GLY A 107 11.50 4.33 3.77
CA GLY A 107 11.23 5.72 3.49
C GLY A 107 12.20 6.71 4.14
N THR A 108 12.45 7.83 3.45
CA THR A 108 13.35 8.88 3.95
C THR A 108 12.78 9.61 5.16
N GLU A 109 11.47 9.85 5.18
CA GLU A 109 10.81 10.49 6.33
C GLU A 109 10.77 9.55 7.53
N GLU A 110 10.52 8.26 7.30
CA GLU A 110 10.50 7.20 8.31
C GLU A 110 11.88 7.02 8.96
N ARG A 111 12.95 6.96 8.16
CA ARG A 111 14.34 6.91 8.67
C ARG A 111 14.74 8.17 9.44
N LYS A 112 14.25 9.34 9.03
CA LYS A 112 14.51 10.59 9.75
C LYS A 112 13.89 10.55 11.15
N ALA A 113 12.69 10.00 11.29
CA ALA A 113 12.05 9.80 12.59
C ALA A 113 12.86 8.84 13.48
N GLU A 114 13.35 7.74 12.91
CA GLU A 114 14.24 6.79 13.64
C GLU A 114 15.52 7.46 14.13
N GLN A 115 16.17 8.27 13.27
CA GLN A 115 17.35 9.02 13.64
C GLN A 115 17.07 10.06 14.74
N ASP A 116 15.95 10.79 14.66
CA ASP A 116 15.57 11.79 15.68
C ASP A 116 15.31 11.13 17.05
N ILE A 117 14.74 9.93 17.10
CA ILE A 117 14.61 9.15 18.35
C ILE A 117 15.99 8.82 18.91
N TRP A 118 16.89 8.29 18.08
CA TRP A 118 18.24 7.88 18.48
C TRP A 118 19.05 9.06 19.04
N GLU A 119 18.97 10.23 18.41
CA GLU A 119 19.65 11.45 18.85
C GLU A 119 19.09 11.99 20.18
N ARG A 120 17.78 11.86 20.41
CA ARG A 120 17.11 12.35 21.64
C ARG A 120 17.24 11.39 22.82
N LEU A 121 17.39 10.10 22.57
CA LEU A 121 17.41 9.02 23.56
C LEU A 121 18.64 8.11 23.36
N PRO A 122 19.86 8.61 23.57
CA PRO A 122 21.09 7.85 23.29
C PRO A 122 21.24 6.59 24.18
N ASP A 123 20.61 6.57 25.35
CA ASP A 123 20.63 5.44 26.28
C ASP A 123 19.48 4.42 26.04
N LEU A 124 18.54 4.73 25.13
CA LEU A 124 17.45 3.83 24.78
C LEU A 124 17.97 2.70 23.89
N GLU A 125 17.78 1.47 24.32
CA GLU A 125 18.12 0.32 23.47
C GLU A 125 17.07 0.20 22.35
N MET A 126 17.48 0.43 21.10
CA MET A 126 16.61 0.34 19.93
C MET A 126 16.94 -0.91 19.12
N GLU A 127 15.92 -1.66 18.71
CA GLU A 127 16.10 -2.84 17.84
C GLU A 127 14.99 -2.88 16.78
N SER A 128 15.42 -2.94 15.52
CA SER A 128 14.54 -2.93 14.35
C SER A 128 14.50 -4.27 13.63
N PHE A 129 13.39 -4.55 12.95
CA PHE A 129 13.17 -5.79 12.22
C PHE A 129 12.62 -5.52 10.82
N ILE A 130 12.89 -6.40 9.86
CA ILE A 130 12.28 -6.31 8.53
C ILE A 130 11.12 -7.30 8.47
N GLY A 131 9.89 -6.79 8.37
CA GLY A 131 8.69 -7.63 8.45
C GLY A 131 7.62 -7.35 7.40
N ASP A 132 7.92 -6.51 6.40
CA ASP A 132 6.97 -6.09 5.39
C ASP A 132 7.25 -6.66 3.99
N HIS A 133 8.22 -7.57 3.84
CA HIS A 133 8.53 -8.31 2.59
C HIS A 133 7.98 -9.74 2.62
N LEU A 134 7.60 -10.28 1.45
CA LEU A 134 7.31 -11.71 1.29
C LEU A 134 8.58 -12.53 1.47
N ILE A 135 9.68 -12.07 0.87
CA ILE A 135 11.01 -12.68 0.94
C ILE A 135 11.86 -11.81 1.84
N HIS A 136 12.34 -12.39 2.95
CA HIS A 136 13.19 -11.63 3.86
C HIS A 136 14.47 -11.20 3.13
N PRO A 137 14.94 -9.94 3.25
CA PRO A 137 16.10 -9.48 2.50
C PRO A 137 17.38 -10.29 2.73
N GLU A 138 17.54 -10.93 3.88
CA GLU A 138 18.67 -11.82 4.17
C GLU A 138 18.62 -13.16 3.40
N ASP A 139 17.44 -13.57 2.93
CA ASP A 139 17.26 -14.78 2.11
C ASP A 139 17.38 -14.51 0.60
N LEU A 140 17.66 -13.26 0.21
CA LEU A 140 17.83 -12.93 -1.20
C LEU A 140 19.04 -13.70 -1.77
N PRO A 141 18.92 -14.24 -3.00
CA PRO A 141 20.00 -15.00 -3.63
C PRO A 141 21.11 -14.11 -4.21
N PHE A 142 21.15 -12.84 -3.82
CA PHE A 142 22.09 -11.80 -4.24
C PHE A 142 22.19 -10.76 -3.12
N LEU A 143 23.30 -10.02 -3.09
CA LEU A 143 23.44 -8.87 -2.19
C LEU A 143 22.46 -7.77 -2.60
N LEU A 144 21.96 -7.00 -1.63
CA LEU A 144 20.96 -5.96 -1.90
C LEU A 144 21.48 -4.90 -2.89
N GLU A 145 22.77 -4.58 -2.84
CA GLU A 145 23.46 -3.67 -3.77
C GLU A 145 23.49 -4.20 -5.22
N GLU A 146 23.31 -5.51 -5.40
CA GLU A 146 23.26 -6.22 -6.68
C GLU A 146 21.82 -6.46 -7.16
N LEU A 147 20.83 -5.82 -6.52
CA LEU A 147 19.41 -5.93 -6.89
C LEU A 147 19.23 -5.82 -8.41
N PRO A 148 18.62 -6.81 -9.07
CA PRO A 148 18.49 -6.77 -10.52
C PRO A 148 17.70 -5.55 -11.00
N LYS A 149 18.25 -4.87 -12.01
CA LYS A 149 17.67 -3.64 -12.58
C LYS A 149 16.26 -3.80 -13.14
N THR A 150 15.79 -5.01 -13.44
CA THR A 150 14.41 -5.22 -13.88
C THR A 150 13.76 -6.36 -13.10
N PHE A 151 12.43 -6.33 -13.01
CA PHE A 151 11.66 -7.28 -12.23
C PHE A 151 11.82 -8.74 -12.69
N THR A 152 11.91 -9.00 -13.99
CA THR A 152 11.96 -10.39 -14.48
C THR A 152 13.21 -11.15 -14.01
N PRO A 153 14.43 -10.59 -14.12
CA PRO A 153 15.62 -11.16 -13.48
C PRO A 153 15.49 -11.32 -11.96
N PHE A 154 14.96 -10.31 -11.26
CA PHE A 154 14.70 -10.39 -9.81
C PHE A 154 13.82 -11.58 -9.46
N ARG A 155 12.63 -11.67 -10.07
CA ARG A 155 11.67 -12.75 -9.86
C ARG A 155 12.29 -14.11 -10.15
N LYS A 156 12.98 -14.27 -11.30
CA LYS A 156 13.62 -15.53 -11.66
C LYS A 156 14.66 -15.98 -10.63
N ALA A 157 15.46 -15.05 -10.10
CA ALA A 157 16.46 -15.35 -9.10
C ALA A 157 15.81 -15.80 -7.78
N VAL A 158 14.82 -15.04 -7.29
CA VAL A 158 14.07 -15.35 -6.06
C VAL A 158 13.30 -16.67 -6.19
N GLU A 159 12.57 -16.89 -7.29
CA GLU A 159 11.77 -18.10 -7.49
C GLU A 159 12.62 -19.37 -7.61
N ALA A 160 13.85 -19.27 -8.12
CA ALA A 160 14.76 -20.42 -8.23
C ALA A 160 15.14 -21.01 -6.86
N LYS A 161 15.07 -20.22 -5.79
CA LYS A 161 15.32 -20.63 -4.40
C LYS A 161 14.25 -20.05 -3.48
N LEU A 162 12.97 -20.16 -3.88
CA LEU A 162 11.87 -19.55 -3.15
C LEU A 162 11.81 -20.10 -1.72
N PHE A 163 12.10 -19.24 -0.76
CA PHE A 163 11.90 -19.50 0.65
C PHE A 163 11.07 -18.37 1.24
N VAL A 164 9.94 -18.73 1.85
CA VAL A 164 9.07 -17.80 2.56
C VAL A 164 9.02 -18.30 4.00
N HIS A 165 9.42 -17.47 4.96
CA HIS A 165 9.33 -17.82 6.38
C HIS A 165 7.87 -18.12 6.77
N PRO A 166 7.63 -19.09 7.67
CA PRO A 166 6.33 -19.24 8.33
C PRO A 166 5.88 -17.91 8.95
N ALA A 167 4.60 -17.58 8.81
CA ALA A 167 4.04 -16.43 9.51
C ALA A 167 3.91 -16.73 11.01
N TYR A 168 4.33 -15.79 11.87
CA TYR A 168 4.15 -15.97 13.32
C TYR A 168 2.66 -15.94 13.69
N PRO A 169 2.20 -16.77 14.64
CA PRO A 169 0.84 -16.66 15.14
C PRO A 169 0.65 -15.31 15.86
N PRO A 170 -0.60 -14.83 16.01
CA PRO A 170 -0.89 -13.71 16.91
C PRO A 170 -0.47 -14.08 18.35
N ILE A 171 -0.18 -13.05 19.16
CA ILE A 171 0.18 -13.24 20.57
C ILE A 171 -1.03 -13.84 21.32
N ALA A 172 -0.83 -15.00 21.95
CA ALA A 172 -1.88 -15.70 22.69
C ALA A 172 -2.11 -15.09 24.09
N HIS A 173 -3.36 -15.19 24.55
CA HIS A 173 -3.94 -14.61 25.77
C HIS A 173 -3.04 -14.61 27.02
N PHE A 174 -2.88 -13.42 27.63
CA PHE A 174 -2.80 -13.29 29.09
C PHE A 174 -4.20 -12.97 29.59
N THR A 175 -4.81 -13.91 30.31
CA THR A 175 -6.20 -13.89 30.80
C THR A 175 -6.82 -12.51 31.07
N ARG A 176 -7.98 -12.23 30.45
CA ARG A 176 -9.10 -11.56 31.10
C ARG A 176 -10.45 -12.12 30.61
N PRO A 177 -11.44 -12.33 31.49
CA PRO A 177 -12.79 -12.73 31.10
C PRO A 177 -13.58 -11.54 30.56
N ASP A 178 -14.37 -11.80 29.53
CA ASP A 178 -15.50 -11.03 29.01
C ASP A 178 -15.29 -9.52 28.81
N SER A 179 -14.97 -9.14 27.57
CA SER A 179 -15.46 -7.88 27.01
C SER A 179 -15.90 -8.10 25.57
N HIS A 180 -17.19 -8.38 25.37
CA HIS A 180 -17.83 -8.16 24.09
C HIS A 180 -18.01 -6.65 23.89
N SER A 181 -17.05 -5.97 23.27
CA SER A 181 -17.39 -4.75 22.53
C SER A 181 -18.23 -5.17 21.33
N LYS A 182 -19.53 -4.89 21.37
CA LYS A 182 -20.34 -4.93 20.16
C LYS A 182 -19.92 -3.74 19.31
N GLU A 183 -19.24 -4.02 18.22
CA GLU A 183 -18.98 -3.04 17.17
C GLU A 183 -20.31 -2.48 16.64
N ASN A 184 -20.58 -1.21 16.89
CA ASN A 184 -21.70 -0.47 16.31
C ASN A 184 -21.22 0.28 15.06
N TRP A 185 -20.79 -0.45 14.03
CA TRP A 185 -20.51 0.14 12.72
C TRP A 185 -21.79 0.10 11.88
N THR A 186 -22.63 1.12 12.01
CA THR A 186 -23.96 1.14 11.37
C THR A 186 -23.96 1.57 9.90
N GLN A 187 -22.80 1.96 9.34
CA GLN A 187 -22.69 2.42 7.94
C GLN A 187 -21.48 1.81 7.23
N GLU A 188 -21.69 1.41 5.97
CA GLU A 188 -20.64 1.00 5.04
C GLU A 188 -19.82 2.24 4.61
N PRO A 189 -18.48 2.18 4.66
CA PRO A 189 -17.65 3.29 4.21
C PRO A 189 -17.87 3.55 2.71
N PRO A 190 -17.84 4.82 2.26
CA PRO A 190 -18.04 5.15 0.84
C PRO A 190 -17.04 4.45 -0.11
N SER A 191 -15.85 4.11 0.39
CA SER A 191 -14.82 3.37 -0.33
C SER A 191 -15.14 1.88 -0.52
N GLY A 192 -16.06 1.32 0.26
CA GLY A 192 -16.29 -0.12 0.41
C GLY A 192 -15.18 -0.86 1.18
N PHE A 193 -14.19 -0.13 1.73
CA PHE A 193 -13.09 -0.70 2.51
C PHE A 193 -13.20 -0.33 3.98
N ARG A 194 -13.20 -1.36 4.83
CA ARG A 194 -13.08 -1.23 6.28
C ARG A 194 -11.65 -1.54 6.73
N GLY A 195 -11.08 -0.70 7.59
CA GLY A 195 -9.75 -0.89 8.16
C GLY A 195 -9.65 -2.09 9.11
N GLY A 196 -8.42 -2.51 9.40
CA GLY A 196 -8.13 -3.54 10.40
C GLY A 196 -7.77 -4.92 9.85
N THR A 197 -7.09 -5.68 10.70
CA THR A 197 -6.67 -7.07 10.46
C THR A 197 -7.89 -7.99 10.31
N LYS A 198 -8.94 -7.83 11.13
CA LYS A 198 -10.18 -8.63 11.02
C LYS A 198 -10.81 -8.46 9.63
N ALA A 199 -11.00 -7.23 9.17
CA ALA A 199 -11.55 -6.93 7.85
C ALA A 199 -10.65 -7.46 6.71
N GLY A 200 -9.33 -7.33 6.85
CA GLY A 200 -8.37 -7.86 5.89
C GLY A 200 -8.43 -9.39 5.77
N LEU A 201 -8.46 -10.10 6.90
CA LEU A 201 -8.59 -11.56 6.94
C LEU A 201 -9.93 -12.02 6.37
N ALA A 202 -11.02 -11.31 6.68
CA ALA A 202 -12.34 -11.58 6.11
C ALA A 202 -12.31 -11.42 4.58
N ARG A 203 -11.69 -10.36 4.05
CA ARG A 203 -11.54 -10.16 2.60
C ARG A 203 -10.69 -11.25 1.96
N LEU A 204 -9.57 -11.61 2.57
CA LEU A 204 -8.69 -12.67 2.07
C LEU A 204 -9.42 -14.02 2.04
N HIS A 205 -10.16 -14.35 3.10
CA HIS A 205 -10.96 -15.57 3.18
C HIS A 205 -12.09 -15.57 2.13
N ASP A 206 -12.83 -14.47 2.00
CA ASP A 206 -13.89 -14.32 1.00
C ASP A 206 -13.37 -14.48 -0.44
N PHE A 207 -12.24 -13.85 -0.77
CA PHE A 207 -11.65 -13.96 -2.11
C PHE A 207 -11.14 -15.39 -2.44
N THR A 208 -10.74 -16.14 -1.41
CA THR A 208 -10.17 -17.49 -1.55
C THR A 208 -11.23 -18.58 -1.31
N PHE A 209 -11.60 -18.82 -0.06
CA PHE A 209 -12.50 -19.90 0.34
C PHE A 209 -13.98 -19.58 0.15
N GLY A 210 -14.37 -18.29 0.26
CA GLY A 210 -15.77 -17.89 0.14
C GLY A 210 -16.30 -17.94 -1.30
N THR A 211 -15.74 -17.11 -2.16
CA THR A 211 -16.16 -16.91 -3.55
C THR A 211 -15.33 -17.70 -4.55
N ARG A 212 -14.14 -18.17 -4.15
CA ARG A 212 -13.15 -18.82 -5.02
C ARG A 212 -12.72 -17.98 -6.23
N ALA A 213 -12.82 -16.65 -6.13
CA ALA A 213 -12.35 -15.73 -7.15
C ALA A 213 -10.83 -15.85 -7.43
N ILE A 214 -10.05 -16.37 -6.46
CA ILE A 214 -8.64 -16.70 -6.67
C ILE A 214 -8.41 -17.67 -7.83
N ASP A 215 -9.35 -18.57 -8.14
CA ASP A 215 -9.20 -19.57 -9.20
C ASP A 215 -9.07 -18.95 -10.60
N THR A 216 -9.61 -17.73 -10.77
CA THR A 216 -9.60 -16.98 -12.04
C THR A 216 -8.87 -15.64 -11.95
N TYR A 217 -8.09 -15.41 -10.90
CA TYR A 217 -7.45 -14.12 -10.64
C TYR A 217 -6.62 -13.61 -11.82
N LYS A 218 -5.84 -14.47 -12.50
CA LYS A 218 -5.00 -14.05 -13.62
C LYS A 218 -5.84 -13.54 -14.79
N GLU A 219 -6.99 -14.15 -15.02
CA GLU A 219 -7.94 -13.80 -16.06
C GLU A 219 -8.68 -12.50 -15.72
N THR A 220 -9.07 -12.32 -14.46
CA THR A 220 -9.95 -11.22 -14.02
C THR A 220 -9.22 -9.98 -13.54
N ARG A 221 -7.93 -10.04 -13.16
CA ARG A 221 -7.19 -8.92 -12.52
C ARG A 221 -7.13 -7.60 -13.30
N ASN A 222 -7.50 -7.60 -14.59
CA ASN A 222 -7.60 -6.39 -15.41
C ASN A 222 -9.03 -5.83 -15.51
N GLY A 223 -10.01 -6.47 -14.89
CA GLY A 223 -11.38 -5.97 -14.77
C GLY A 223 -11.45 -4.70 -13.95
N LEU A 224 -12.47 -3.89 -14.24
CA LEU A 224 -12.59 -2.51 -13.79
C LEU A 224 -13.78 -2.28 -12.85
N VAL A 225 -14.72 -3.23 -12.77
CA VAL A 225 -16.04 -3.00 -12.15
C VAL A 225 -16.25 -3.92 -10.96
N ALA A 226 -15.99 -5.22 -11.10
CA ALA A 226 -16.39 -6.16 -10.07
C ALA A 226 -15.41 -6.15 -8.89
N TRP A 227 -15.97 -6.23 -7.68
CA TRP A 227 -15.17 -6.32 -6.46
C TRP A 227 -14.19 -7.50 -6.50
N ASN A 228 -14.63 -8.63 -7.05
CA ASN A 228 -13.84 -9.86 -7.19
C ASN A 228 -12.99 -9.97 -8.45
N ASP A 229 -12.91 -8.91 -9.27
CA ASP A 229 -11.93 -8.86 -10.37
C ASP A 229 -10.49 -9.02 -9.85
N SER A 230 -10.24 -8.60 -8.61
CA SER A 230 -8.94 -8.70 -7.95
C SER A 230 -9.05 -8.92 -6.44
N THR A 231 -7.92 -9.18 -5.77
CA THR A 231 -7.87 -9.48 -4.33
C THR A 231 -8.42 -8.35 -3.45
N LYS A 232 -8.28 -7.09 -3.88
CA LYS A 232 -8.57 -5.88 -3.06
C LYS A 232 -7.83 -5.88 -1.70
N LEU A 233 -6.64 -6.49 -1.63
CA LEU A 233 -5.84 -6.59 -0.39
C LEU A 233 -4.83 -5.45 -0.20
N SER A 234 -4.67 -4.56 -1.18
CA SER A 234 -3.66 -3.51 -1.15
C SER A 234 -3.78 -2.54 0.04
N PRO A 235 -4.97 -2.10 0.52
CA PRO A 235 -5.04 -1.21 1.68
C PRO A 235 -4.51 -1.88 2.95
N TYR A 236 -4.88 -3.15 3.17
CA TYR A 236 -4.42 -3.94 4.31
C TYR A 236 -2.91 -4.24 4.27
N LEU A 237 -2.35 -4.41 3.07
CA LEU A 237 -0.91 -4.57 2.87
C LEU A 237 -0.12 -3.27 3.06
N ALA A 238 -0.73 -2.11 2.76
CA ALA A 238 -0.10 -0.81 2.89
C ALA A 238 0.03 -0.36 4.36
N LEU A 239 -0.98 -0.64 5.19
CA LEU A 239 -0.92 -0.41 6.65
C LEU A 239 -0.44 -1.63 7.45
N GLY A 240 -0.08 -2.71 6.77
CA GLY A 240 0.40 -3.92 7.40
C GLY A 240 -0.59 -4.59 8.35
N CYS A 241 -1.89 -4.37 8.17
CA CYS A 241 -2.96 -5.18 8.77
C CYS A 241 -2.88 -6.64 8.31
N LEU A 242 -2.38 -6.86 7.09
CA LEU A 242 -1.97 -8.18 6.61
C LEU A 242 -0.50 -8.15 6.21
N SER A 243 0.26 -9.16 6.61
CA SER A 243 1.59 -9.39 6.06
C SER A 243 1.51 -10.15 4.73
N PRO A 244 2.49 -9.97 3.83
CA PRO A 244 2.58 -10.78 2.63
C PRO A 244 2.79 -12.28 2.93
N ARG A 245 3.45 -12.63 4.04
CA ARG A 245 3.62 -14.04 4.46
C ARG A 245 2.30 -14.67 4.90
N MET A 246 1.45 -13.92 5.61
CA MET A 246 0.08 -14.37 5.96
C MET A 246 -0.72 -14.71 4.71
N ILE A 247 -0.68 -13.83 3.69
CA ILE A 247 -1.36 -14.06 2.41
C ILE A 247 -0.79 -15.29 1.70
N TYR A 248 0.53 -15.40 1.61
CA TYR A 248 1.19 -16.54 0.95
C TYR A 248 0.78 -17.87 1.59
N TRP A 249 0.86 -17.99 2.92
CA TRP A 249 0.52 -19.24 3.60
C TRP A 249 -0.97 -19.55 3.56
N HIS A 250 -1.83 -18.53 3.53
CA HIS A 250 -3.27 -18.71 3.31
C HIS A 250 -3.56 -19.25 1.91
N ILE A 251 -2.86 -18.76 0.88
CA ILE A 251 -2.95 -19.30 -0.48
C ILE A 251 -2.39 -20.73 -0.52
N LYS A 252 -1.27 -21.03 0.14
CA LYS A 252 -0.73 -22.40 0.20
C LYS A 252 -1.68 -23.37 0.89
N ARG A 253 -2.43 -22.91 1.89
CA ARG A 253 -3.52 -23.69 2.48
C ARG A 253 -4.63 -23.93 1.44
N TYR A 254 -5.09 -22.89 0.76
CA TYR A 254 -6.10 -23.01 -0.29
C TYR A 254 -5.68 -24.00 -1.39
N GLU A 255 -4.44 -23.91 -1.88
CA GLU A 255 -3.89 -24.81 -2.91
C GLU A 255 -3.84 -26.28 -2.47
N ARG A 256 -3.65 -26.56 -1.18
CA ARG A 256 -3.69 -27.91 -0.61
C ARG A 256 -5.10 -28.47 -0.50
N GLU A 257 -6.08 -27.61 -0.17
CA GLU A 257 -7.48 -28.01 0.00
C GLU A 257 -8.24 -28.09 -1.34
N TYR A 258 -7.85 -27.27 -2.31
CA TYR A 258 -8.46 -27.19 -3.64
C TYR A 258 -7.42 -27.51 -4.71
N SER A 259 -6.93 -26.52 -5.45
CA SER A 259 -5.94 -26.73 -6.51
C SER A 259 -5.04 -25.53 -6.67
N ALA A 260 -3.75 -25.78 -6.93
CA ALA A 260 -2.84 -24.77 -7.46
C ALA A 260 -3.05 -24.61 -8.97
N ASN A 261 -3.06 -23.36 -9.45
CA ASN A 261 -3.14 -23.05 -10.86
C ASN A 261 -2.35 -21.76 -11.20
N GLN A 262 -2.45 -21.30 -12.45
CA GLN A 262 -1.78 -20.07 -12.88
C GLN A 262 -2.25 -18.83 -12.09
N SER A 263 -3.51 -18.81 -11.65
CA SER A 263 -4.14 -17.70 -10.94
C SER A 263 -3.77 -17.63 -9.47
N THR A 264 -3.69 -18.77 -8.77
CA THR A 264 -3.16 -18.82 -7.40
C THR A 264 -1.69 -18.37 -7.36
N TYR A 265 -0.89 -18.80 -8.34
CA TYR A 265 0.48 -18.31 -8.54
C TYR A 265 0.53 -16.81 -8.84
N TRP A 266 -0.39 -16.30 -9.68
CA TRP A 266 -0.34 -14.91 -10.11
C TRP A 266 -0.53 -13.92 -8.95
N VAL A 267 -1.24 -14.31 -7.88
CA VAL A 267 -1.29 -13.46 -6.67
C VAL A 267 0.10 -13.31 -6.05
N VAL A 268 0.88 -14.40 -5.97
CA VAL A 268 2.26 -14.38 -5.46
C VAL A 268 3.18 -13.59 -6.38
N PHE A 269 3.01 -13.72 -7.70
CA PHE A 269 3.74 -12.92 -8.70
C PHE A 269 3.57 -11.40 -8.47
N GLU A 270 2.37 -10.96 -8.12
CA GLU A 270 2.07 -9.55 -7.86
C GLU A 270 2.57 -9.09 -6.47
N LEU A 271 2.60 -9.99 -5.47
CA LEU A 271 3.29 -9.72 -4.20
C LEU A 271 4.81 -9.54 -4.42
N LEU A 272 5.42 -10.30 -5.32
CA LEU A 272 6.84 -10.12 -5.67
C LEU A 272 7.09 -8.76 -6.34
N TRP A 273 6.14 -8.18 -7.06
CA TRP A 273 6.26 -6.81 -7.56
C TRP A 273 6.30 -5.79 -6.42
N ARG A 274 5.48 -5.99 -5.38
CA ARG A 274 5.51 -5.16 -4.17
C ARG A 274 6.86 -5.24 -3.47
N ASP A 275 7.37 -6.45 -3.23
CA ASP A 275 8.71 -6.65 -2.66
C ASP A 275 9.78 -5.98 -3.53
N TYR A 276 9.72 -6.17 -4.85
CA TYR A 276 10.67 -5.56 -5.76
C TYR A 276 10.72 -4.04 -5.61
N PHE A 277 9.57 -3.36 -5.59
CA PHE A 277 9.56 -1.91 -5.43
C PHE A 277 10.04 -1.46 -4.04
N LYS A 278 9.77 -2.22 -2.98
CA LYS A 278 10.33 -1.95 -1.64
C LYS A 278 11.84 -2.06 -1.64
N LEU A 279 12.40 -3.14 -2.21
CA LEU A 279 13.85 -3.30 -2.35
C LEU A 279 14.48 -2.18 -3.20
N VAL A 280 13.81 -1.76 -4.28
CA VAL A 280 14.24 -0.61 -5.10
C VAL A 280 14.29 0.67 -4.26
N HIS A 281 13.28 0.92 -3.43
CA HIS A 281 13.28 2.07 -2.53
C HIS A 281 14.42 1.98 -1.50
N ARG A 282 14.66 0.80 -0.93
CA ARG A 282 15.77 0.56 0.02
C ARG A 282 17.13 0.87 -0.60
N VAL A 283 17.39 0.37 -1.81
CA VAL A 283 18.66 0.56 -2.53
C VAL A 283 18.86 2.01 -2.99
N HIS A 284 17.81 2.63 -3.55
CA HIS A 284 17.93 3.92 -4.21
C HIS A 284 17.55 5.12 -3.33
N LYS A 285 16.94 4.87 -2.16
CA LYS A 285 16.57 5.88 -1.15
C LYS A 285 15.79 7.03 -1.80
N GLU A 286 16.13 8.28 -1.48
CA GLU A 286 15.45 9.48 -1.98
C GLU A 286 15.51 9.65 -3.51
N LYS A 287 16.37 8.92 -4.23
CA LYS A 287 16.44 8.99 -5.69
C LYS A 287 15.13 8.56 -6.36
N ILE A 288 14.28 7.78 -5.67
CA ILE A 288 12.97 7.40 -6.21
C ILE A 288 12.03 8.60 -6.40
N PHE A 289 12.29 9.74 -5.74
CA PHE A 289 11.51 10.97 -5.84
C PHE A 289 12.10 11.97 -6.88
N SER A 290 13.27 11.66 -7.44
CA SER A 290 13.95 12.55 -8.37
C SER A 290 13.18 12.71 -9.68
N SER A 291 13.13 13.93 -10.21
CA SER A 291 12.60 14.22 -11.54
C SER A 291 13.22 13.37 -12.66
N THR A 292 14.49 12.97 -12.51
CA THR A 292 15.24 12.15 -13.47
C THR A 292 15.20 10.65 -13.17
N GLY A 293 14.46 10.26 -12.11
CA GLY A 293 14.37 8.90 -11.59
C GLY A 293 15.73 8.25 -11.35
N LEU A 294 15.80 6.93 -11.55
CA LEU A 294 16.95 6.09 -11.22
C LEU A 294 18.06 6.15 -12.28
N ASN A 295 17.71 6.45 -13.53
CA ASN A 295 18.65 6.41 -14.65
C ASN A 295 19.26 7.78 -15.01
N GLY A 296 18.92 8.84 -14.28
CA GLY A 296 19.43 10.19 -14.53
C GLY A 296 18.94 10.82 -15.85
N ARG A 297 17.99 10.18 -16.54
CA ARG A 297 17.44 10.66 -17.82
C ARG A 297 16.57 11.89 -17.57
N ARG A 298 16.93 13.00 -18.19
CA ARG A 298 16.07 14.19 -18.22
C ARG A 298 14.93 13.97 -19.21
N ILE A 299 13.70 14.00 -18.72
CA ILE A 299 12.51 14.05 -19.56
C ILE A 299 12.02 15.49 -19.54
N SER A 300 11.83 16.08 -20.73
CA SER A 300 11.21 17.39 -20.85
C SER A 300 9.76 17.26 -20.42
N THR A 301 9.43 17.87 -19.28
CA THR A 301 8.09 17.84 -18.69
C THR A 301 7.69 19.26 -18.31
N ARG A 302 6.39 19.54 -18.31
CA ARG A 302 5.84 20.83 -17.88
C ARG A 302 5.01 20.68 -16.60
N ARG A 303 4.71 21.80 -15.96
CA ARG A 303 3.81 21.88 -14.80
C ARG A 303 2.69 22.86 -15.12
N ASP A 304 1.77 22.42 -15.97
CA ASP A 304 0.63 23.23 -16.37
C ASP A 304 -0.56 22.97 -15.43
N PRO A 305 -0.99 23.96 -14.64
CA PRO A 305 -2.04 23.77 -13.65
C PRO A 305 -3.42 23.51 -14.28
N VAL A 306 -3.67 24.00 -15.50
CA VAL A 306 -4.97 23.83 -16.18
C VAL A 306 -5.13 22.40 -16.66
N ASP A 307 -4.12 21.87 -17.34
CA ASP A 307 -4.18 20.49 -17.84
C ASP A 307 -4.06 19.47 -16.71
N PHE A 308 -3.28 19.77 -15.66
CA PHE A 308 -3.29 18.95 -14.46
C PHE A 308 -4.68 18.93 -13.80
N ALA A 309 -5.34 20.09 -13.66
CA ALA A 309 -6.69 20.15 -13.09
C ALA A 309 -7.70 19.33 -13.89
N LYS A 310 -7.65 19.38 -15.23
CA LYS A 310 -8.50 18.52 -16.08
C LYS A 310 -8.27 17.04 -15.82
N TRP A 311 -7.01 16.61 -15.69
CA TRP A 311 -6.68 15.23 -15.36
C TRP A 311 -7.15 14.85 -13.95
N ALA A 312 -6.83 15.67 -12.95
CA ALA A 312 -7.19 15.43 -11.55
C ALA A 312 -8.71 15.35 -11.34
N GLU A 313 -9.48 16.15 -12.07
CA GLU A 313 -10.95 16.22 -11.99
C GLU A 313 -11.68 15.23 -12.92
N GLY A 314 -10.95 14.46 -13.74
CA GLY A 314 -11.56 13.58 -14.74
C GLY A 314 -12.41 14.33 -15.77
N LYS A 315 -11.79 15.34 -16.40
CA LYS A 315 -12.35 16.22 -17.45
C LYS A 315 -11.37 16.38 -18.63
N THR A 316 -10.66 15.31 -18.96
CA THR A 316 -9.69 15.28 -20.07
C THR A 316 -10.34 15.07 -21.42
N GLY A 317 -11.57 14.53 -21.45
CA GLY A 317 -12.23 14.06 -22.67
C GLY A 317 -11.79 12.66 -23.09
N ALA A 318 -11.00 11.97 -22.27
CA ALA A 318 -10.65 10.56 -22.46
C ALA A 318 -11.44 9.70 -21.43
N PRO A 319 -12.53 9.00 -21.83
CA PRO A 319 -13.47 8.39 -20.88
C PRO A 319 -12.85 7.42 -19.89
N LEU A 320 -11.88 6.60 -20.31
CA LEU A 320 -11.22 5.67 -19.41
C LEU A 320 -10.41 6.40 -18.31
N VAL A 321 -9.75 7.50 -18.69
CA VAL A 321 -8.96 8.32 -17.76
C VAL A 321 -9.89 9.09 -16.84
N ASP A 322 -10.93 9.70 -17.39
CA ASP A 322 -11.88 10.50 -16.62
C ASP A 322 -12.65 9.64 -15.61
N ALA A 323 -13.13 8.46 -16.02
CA ALA A 323 -13.78 7.49 -15.13
C ALA A 323 -12.82 7.04 -14.01
N ALA A 324 -11.57 6.73 -14.34
CA ALA A 324 -10.53 6.41 -13.35
C ALA A 324 -10.31 7.52 -12.32
N MET A 325 -10.12 8.75 -12.78
CA MET A 325 -9.84 9.87 -11.87
C MET A 325 -11.05 10.22 -10.99
N ARG A 326 -12.28 10.02 -11.50
CA ARG A 326 -13.52 10.13 -10.73
C ARG A 326 -13.68 8.98 -9.72
N GLU A 327 -13.38 7.73 -10.08
CA GLU A 327 -13.33 6.57 -9.16
C GLU A 327 -12.40 6.87 -7.98
N LEU A 328 -11.17 7.33 -8.26
CA LEU A 328 -10.18 7.66 -7.24
C LEU A 328 -10.68 8.70 -6.25
N LYS A 329 -11.30 9.78 -6.75
CA LYS A 329 -11.84 10.84 -5.89
C LYS A 329 -13.07 10.40 -5.09
N ALA A 330 -13.86 9.48 -5.63
CA ALA A 330 -15.08 9.02 -4.98
C ALA A 330 -14.84 7.91 -3.94
N THR A 331 -13.78 7.12 -4.10
CA THR A 331 -13.56 5.90 -3.31
C THR A 331 -12.19 5.80 -2.64
N GLY A 332 -11.22 6.61 -3.08
CA GLY A 332 -9.82 6.46 -2.70
C GLY A 332 -9.14 5.23 -3.30
N PHE A 333 -9.81 4.48 -4.18
CA PHE A 333 -9.27 3.31 -4.85
C PHE A 333 -9.28 3.51 -6.37
N MET A 334 -8.40 2.77 -7.05
CA MET A 334 -8.38 2.69 -8.50
C MET A 334 -7.83 1.34 -8.93
N SER A 335 -8.44 0.70 -9.93
CA SER A 335 -7.92 -0.56 -10.49
C SER A 335 -6.49 -0.41 -11.02
N ASN A 336 -5.66 -1.46 -10.97
CA ASN A 336 -4.30 -1.40 -11.51
C ASN A 336 -4.27 -0.98 -13.00
N ARG A 337 -5.22 -1.48 -13.79
CA ARG A 337 -5.35 -1.14 -15.21
C ARG A 337 -5.63 0.35 -15.40
N CYS A 338 -6.50 0.93 -14.58
CA CYS A 338 -6.80 2.35 -14.59
C CYS A 338 -5.61 3.20 -14.12
N ARG A 339 -4.89 2.78 -13.07
CA ARG A 339 -3.66 3.49 -12.60
C ARG A 339 -2.62 3.59 -13.70
N GLN A 340 -2.37 2.49 -14.43
CA GLN A 340 -1.44 2.48 -15.56
C GLN A 340 -1.86 3.45 -16.68
N ASN A 341 -3.15 3.49 -17.03
CA ASN A 341 -3.67 4.36 -18.07
C ASN A 341 -3.66 5.84 -17.66
N ALA A 342 -4.14 6.16 -16.46
CA ALA A 342 -4.16 7.53 -15.94
C ALA A 342 -2.74 8.11 -15.82
N ALA A 343 -1.78 7.31 -15.31
CA ALA A 343 -0.38 7.71 -15.24
C ALA A 343 0.23 7.89 -16.63
N SER A 344 -0.04 6.95 -17.55
CA SER A 344 0.50 7.05 -18.92
C SER A 344 -0.04 8.28 -19.65
N TYR A 345 -1.32 8.59 -19.49
CA TYR A 345 -1.92 9.78 -20.09
C TYR A 345 -1.30 11.08 -19.55
N LEU A 346 -1.13 11.19 -18.23
CA LEU A 346 -0.48 12.36 -17.62
C LEU A 346 0.94 12.57 -18.18
N VAL A 347 1.72 11.49 -18.29
CA VAL A 347 3.11 11.56 -18.73
C VAL A 347 3.23 11.78 -20.24
N HIS A 348 2.51 11.01 -21.06
CA HIS A 348 2.79 10.89 -22.50
C HIS A 348 1.79 11.63 -23.39
N ASP A 349 0.59 11.93 -22.90
CA ASP A 349 -0.41 12.72 -23.64
C ASP A 349 -0.37 14.18 -23.19
N LEU A 350 -0.32 14.43 -21.88
CA LEU A 350 -0.24 15.78 -21.34
C LEU A 350 1.20 16.30 -21.17
N ASN A 351 2.22 15.44 -21.23
CA ASN A 351 3.64 15.80 -21.03
C ASN A 351 3.91 16.49 -19.68
N LEU A 352 3.17 16.12 -18.64
CA LEU A 352 3.30 16.70 -17.30
C LEU A 352 4.38 16.00 -16.47
N ASP A 353 4.93 16.71 -15.48
CA ASP A 353 5.84 16.17 -14.48
C ASP A 353 5.15 15.02 -13.73
N TRP A 354 5.66 13.81 -13.89
CA TRP A 354 5.06 12.58 -13.35
C TRP A 354 4.88 12.63 -11.83
N ARG A 355 5.71 13.42 -11.12
CA ARG A 355 5.64 13.57 -9.66
C ARG A 355 4.37 14.29 -9.21
N LEU A 356 3.75 15.11 -10.06
CA LEU A 356 2.43 15.68 -9.79
C LEU A 356 1.38 14.57 -9.65
N GLY A 357 1.40 13.61 -10.57
CA GLY A 357 0.51 12.45 -10.53
C GLY A 357 0.81 11.54 -9.34
N ALA A 358 2.10 11.30 -9.05
CA ALA A 358 2.51 10.50 -7.89
C ALA A 358 2.05 11.11 -6.56
N ALA A 359 2.21 12.42 -6.39
CA ALA A 359 1.76 13.15 -5.20
C ALA A 359 0.23 13.26 -5.12
N TRP A 360 -0.47 13.32 -6.26
CA TRP A 360 -1.94 13.25 -6.29
C TRP A 360 -2.45 11.88 -5.83
N PHE A 361 -1.79 10.82 -6.27
CA PHE A 361 -2.08 9.45 -5.84
C PHE A 361 -1.75 9.25 -4.37
N GLU A 362 -0.64 9.80 -3.88
CA GLU A 362 -0.33 9.86 -2.44
C GLU A 362 -1.43 10.55 -1.64
N SER A 363 -2.06 11.58 -2.17
CA SER A 363 -3.16 12.28 -1.50
C SER A 363 -4.41 11.41 -1.36
N TRP A 364 -4.83 10.75 -2.45
CA TRP A 364 -6.14 10.10 -2.54
C TRP A 364 -6.15 8.60 -2.25
N LEU A 365 -5.06 7.87 -2.51
CA LEU A 365 -5.06 6.43 -2.42
C LEU A 365 -5.22 5.97 -0.97
N ILE A 366 -6.26 5.16 -0.74
CA ILE A 366 -6.48 4.40 0.49
C ILE A 366 -5.37 3.36 0.70
N ASP A 367 -4.77 2.86 -0.38
CA ASP A 367 -3.68 1.88 -0.38
C ASP A 367 -2.31 2.48 -0.73
N TYR A 368 -2.11 3.75 -0.42
CA TYR A 368 -0.83 4.40 -0.65
C TYR A 368 0.30 3.67 0.10
N ASP A 369 1.24 3.14 -0.67
CA ASP A 369 2.55 2.67 -0.23
C ASP A 369 3.60 3.42 -1.06
N THR A 370 4.53 4.10 -0.38
CA THR A 370 5.52 4.99 -1.01
C THR A 370 6.32 4.27 -2.09
N ALA A 371 6.82 3.08 -1.78
CA ALA A 371 7.66 2.32 -2.69
C ALA A 371 6.90 1.88 -3.95
N SER A 372 5.70 1.35 -3.77
CA SER A 372 4.83 0.86 -4.84
C SER A 372 4.31 2.00 -5.70
N ASN A 373 3.88 3.12 -5.09
CA ASN A 373 3.39 4.28 -5.83
C ASN A 373 4.49 4.90 -6.69
N TYR A 374 5.56 5.40 -6.07
CA TYR A 374 6.63 6.08 -6.80
C TYR A 374 7.40 5.12 -7.72
N GLY A 375 7.55 3.85 -7.34
CA GLY A 375 8.11 2.80 -8.18
C GLY A 375 7.33 2.61 -9.49
N ASN A 376 6.00 2.48 -9.41
CA ASN A 376 5.15 2.35 -10.60
C ASN A 376 5.12 3.63 -11.44
N TRP A 377 5.07 4.80 -10.81
CA TRP A 377 5.11 6.07 -11.52
C TRP A 377 6.42 6.27 -12.29
N MET A 378 7.56 5.97 -11.67
CA MET A 378 8.87 5.97 -12.37
C MET A 378 8.91 4.98 -13.53
N TYR A 379 8.29 3.80 -13.36
CA TYR A 379 8.18 2.78 -14.40
C TYR A 379 7.40 3.29 -15.62
N VAL A 380 6.23 3.89 -15.40
CA VAL A 380 5.39 4.48 -16.47
C VAL A 380 6.05 5.70 -17.11
N ALA A 381 6.73 6.52 -16.31
CA ALA A 381 7.49 7.68 -16.78
C ALA A 381 8.75 7.32 -17.59
N GLY A 382 9.19 6.06 -17.54
CA GLY A 382 10.40 5.61 -18.24
C GLY A 382 11.71 6.14 -17.61
N VAL A 383 11.66 6.55 -16.34
CA VAL A 383 12.81 6.99 -15.53
C VAL A 383 13.20 5.98 -14.44
N GLY A 384 12.41 4.93 -14.27
CA GLY A 384 12.67 3.84 -13.32
C GLY A 384 13.54 2.72 -13.89
N ASN A 385 13.41 1.55 -13.28
CA ASN A 385 14.30 0.41 -13.47
C ASN A 385 14.23 -0.28 -14.85
N ASP A 386 13.11 -0.15 -15.57
CA ASP A 386 12.95 -0.65 -16.95
C ASP A 386 12.69 0.51 -17.92
N PRO A 387 13.73 1.24 -18.39
CA PRO A 387 13.58 2.48 -19.15
C PRO A 387 13.16 2.28 -20.61
N ARG A 388 12.44 1.19 -20.95
CA ARG A 388 11.99 0.92 -22.31
C ARG A 388 11.26 2.16 -22.86
N PRO A 389 11.82 2.83 -23.89
CA PRO A 389 11.22 4.03 -24.43
C PRO A 389 9.87 3.69 -25.08
N GLY A 390 8.89 4.60 -24.97
CA GLY A 390 7.65 4.51 -25.73
C GLY A 390 6.56 3.59 -25.16
N ARG A 391 6.55 3.25 -23.87
CA ARG A 391 5.40 2.61 -23.19
C ARG A 391 4.24 3.60 -22.96
N LYS A 392 3.76 4.20 -24.04
CA LYS A 392 2.52 4.97 -24.05
C LYS A 392 1.35 3.99 -24.16
N PHE A 393 0.39 4.09 -23.26
CA PHE A 393 -0.88 3.40 -23.40
C PHE A 393 -1.78 4.20 -24.35
N ASN A 394 -2.32 3.54 -25.37
CA ASN A 394 -3.39 4.12 -26.17
C ASN A 394 -4.69 3.97 -25.36
N VAL A 395 -5.08 5.03 -24.64
CA VAL A 395 -6.22 5.01 -23.71
C VAL A 395 -7.55 4.67 -24.39
N THR A 396 -7.75 5.04 -25.66
CA THR A 396 -8.90 4.63 -26.46
C THR A 396 -8.92 3.12 -26.68
N LYS A 397 -7.79 2.55 -27.14
CA LYS A 397 -7.68 1.09 -27.31
C LYS A 397 -7.87 0.36 -25.98
N GLN A 398 -7.34 0.90 -24.88
CA GLN A 398 -7.49 0.30 -23.55
C GLN A 398 -8.95 0.35 -23.07
N GLY A 399 -9.69 1.42 -23.38
CA GLY A 399 -11.13 1.48 -23.14
C GLY A 399 -11.86 0.37 -23.89
N LEU A 400 -11.58 0.20 -25.18
CA LEU A 400 -12.18 -0.86 -26.00
C LEU A 400 -11.81 -2.27 -25.53
N ASP A 401 -10.55 -2.50 -25.15
CA ASP A 401 -10.03 -3.81 -24.73
C ASP A 401 -10.56 -4.24 -23.35
N TYR A 402 -10.71 -3.31 -22.40
CA TYR A 402 -11.00 -3.61 -20.98
C TYR A 402 -12.36 -3.13 -20.48
N ASP A 403 -13.02 -2.24 -21.22
CA ASP A 403 -14.39 -1.78 -20.98
C ASP A 403 -15.19 -1.84 -22.30
N GLY A 404 -15.08 -2.95 -23.03
CA GLY A 404 -15.72 -3.11 -24.35
C GLY A 404 -17.25 -3.00 -24.33
N LYS A 405 -17.88 -3.05 -23.16
CA LYS A 405 -19.31 -2.80 -22.95
C LYS A 405 -19.64 -1.38 -22.48
N GLY A 406 -18.64 -0.58 -22.12
CA GLY A 406 -18.80 0.76 -21.55
C GLY A 406 -19.43 0.78 -20.16
N GLU A 407 -19.36 -0.33 -19.41
CA GLU A 407 -19.96 -0.44 -18.08
C GLU A 407 -19.21 0.44 -17.08
N TYR A 408 -17.88 0.42 -17.14
CA TYR A 408 -17.03 1.20 -16.24
C TYR A 408 -17.12 2.70 -16.53
N ALA A 409 -17.07 3.10 -17.80
CA ALA A 409 -17.24 4.50 -18.19
C ALA A 409 -18.59 5.06 -17.75
N ARG A 410 -19.70 4.33 -17.96
CA ARG A 410 -21.04 4.77 -17.54
C ARG A 410 -21.20 4.84 -16.03
N LEU A 411 -20.56 3.93 -15.29
CA LEU A 411 -20.59 3.93 -13.82
C LEU A 411 -20.05 5.25 -13.24
N TRP A 412 -18.95 5.75 -13.79
CA TRP A 412 -18.23 6.91 -13.24
C TRP A 412 -18.43 8.22 -14.01
N ILE A 413 -19.03 8.16 -15.20
CA ILE A 413 -19.34 9.32 -16.03
C ILE A 413 -20.85 9.26 -16.36
N PRO A 414 -21.71 9.79 -15.47
CA PRO A 414 -23.17 9.82 -15.68
C PRO A 414 -23.57 10.46 -17.02
N GLU A 415 -22.76 11.38 -17.54
CA GLU A 415 -22.94 12.04 -18.83
C GLU A 415 -22.89 11.06 -20.03
N LEU A 416 -22.36 9.85 -19.82
CA LEU A 416 -22.27 8.78 -20.82
C LEU A 416 -23.34 7.69 -20.67
N ALA A 417 -24.23 7.78 -19.65
CA ALA A 417 -25.19 6.73 -19.31
C ALA A 417 -26.01 6.23 -20.52
N ASP A 418 -26.53 7.16 -21.32
CA ASP A 418 -27.39 6.85 -22.47
C ASP A 418 -26.63 6.74 -23.80
N ARG A 419 -25.30 6.88 -23.81
CA ARG A 419 -24.53 6.82 -25.06
C ARG A 419 -24.39 5.37 -25.57
N PRO A 420 -24.54 5.14 -26.89
CA PRO A 420 -24.19 3.87 -27.52
C PRO A 420 -22.73 3.49 -27.21
N VAL A 421 -22.47 2.20 -27.02
CA VAL A 421 -21.13 1.72 -26.61
C VAL A 421 -20.05 2.07 -27.65
N GLU A 422 -20.42 2.07 -28.92
CA GLU A 422 -19.58 2.41 -30.06
C GLU A 422 -19.12 3.87 -30.02
N GLU A 423 -19.90 4.74 -29.37
CA GLU A 423 -19.64 6.19 -29.28
C GLU A 423 -18.89 6.61 -28.01
N ILE A 424 -18.79 5.73 -27.01
CA ILE A 424 -18.10 6.05 -25.74
C ILE A 424 -16.63 6.38 -26.02
N TYR A 425 -15.95 5.55 -26.80
CA TYR A 425 -14.51 5.67 -27.05
C TYR A 425 -14.14 6.23 -28.44
N SER A 426 -15.12 6.65 -29.25
CA SER A 426 -14.88 7.17 -30.61
C SER A 426 -14.32 8.60 -30.66
N GLY A 427 -14.18 9.26 -29.51
CA GLY A 427 -13.69 10.63 -29.39
C GLY A 427 -14.80 11.68 -29.39
N GLY A 428 -14.59 12.78 -28.66
CA GLY A 428 -15.55 13.88 -28.49
C GLY A 428 -15.65 14.34 -27.04
N VAL A 429 -16.05 15.59 -26.84
CA VAL A 429 -16.32 16.15 -25.49
C VAL A 429 -17.69 15.66 -25.00
N TYR A 430 -17.77 15.25 -23.74
CA TYR A 430 -19.00 14.77 -23.10
C TYR A 430 -19.32 15.48 -21.78
N TYR A 431 -18.77 16.68 -21.58
CA TYR A 431 -18.99 17.53 -20.40
C TYR A 431 -19.51 18.91 -20.78
#